data_AF-E1A128-F1
#
_entry.id   AF-E1A128-F1
#
_cell.length_a   1.000
_cell.length_b   1.000
_cell.length_c   1.000
_cell.angle_alpha   90.00
_cell.angle_beta   90.00
_cell.angle_gamma   90.00
#
_symmetry.space_group_name_H-M   'P 1'
#
loop_
_entity.id
_entity.type
_entity.pdbx_description
1 polymer ?
#
loop_
_entity_poly.entity_id
_entity_poly.type
_entity_poly.pdbx_seq_one_letter_code
_entity_poly.pdbx_strand_id
1 'polypeptide(L)'
;YWDISGPGAGLENIDVGFGKLSLAVTRSSEAGGSSSFASNNIYDYTNETANDVFDVRLAQMEINPGGTLELGVDYGRANLRDNYRLVDGASKDGWLFTAEHTQSVLKGFNKFVVQYATDSMTSQGKGLSQGSGVAYVDEKFSYDINNNGHMLRILDHGAISMGDNWDMMYVGMYQDIN
;
A
#
# COMPACT_ATOMS: atom_id res chain seq x y z
N TYR A 1 -8.69 -0.79 -1.31
CA TYR A 1 -7.53 -0.44 -2.17
C TYR A 1 -6.38 0.15 -1.35
N TRP A 2 -6.60 0.48 -0.07
CA TRP A 2 -5.58 0.98 0.83
C TRP A 2 -5.73 0.25 2.17
N ASP A 3 -4.76 -0.59 2.52
CA ASP A 3 -4.77 -1.46 3.69
C ASP A 3 -3.33 -1.82 4.10
N ILE A 4 -2.90 -1.26 5.23
CA ILE A 4 -1.60 -1.46 5.87
C ILE A 4 -1.72 -2.32 7.14
N SER A 5 -2.86 -2.97 7.34
CA SER A 5 -3.17 -3.67 8.60
C SER A 5 -2.13 -4.73 8.94
N GLY A 6 -1.79 -4.80 10.22
CA GLY A 6 -0.80 -5.73 10.77
C GLY A 6 -0.37 -5.28 12.17
N PRO A 7 0.62 -5.96 12.77
CA PRO A 7 1.28 -5.46 13.98
C PRO A 7 1.77 -4.03 13.78
N GLY A 8 1.41 -3.11 14.68
CA GLY A 8 1.78 -1.70 14.51
C GLY A 8 1.45 -0.82 15.70
N ALA A 9 1.77 0.45 15.57
CA ALA A 9 1.48 1.51 16.51
C ALA A 9 1.29 2.84 15.75
N GLY A 10 0.60 3.80 16.34
CA GLY A 10 0.37 5.09 15.70
C GLY A 10 -0.25 6.12 16.63
N LEU A 11 -0.34 7.35 16.11
CA LEU A 11 -1.09 8.44 16.68
C LEU A 11 -2.05 8.96 15.61
N GLU A 12 -3.34 8.83 15.88
CA GLU A 12 -4.41 9.13 14.92
C GLU A 12 -5.26 10.32 15.35
N ASN A 13 -5.95 10.93 14.38
CA ASN A 13 -6.93 12.00 14.60
C ASN A 13 -6.33 13.26 15.27
N ILE A 14 -5.07 13.57 14.98
CA ILE A 14 -4.43 14.82 15.40
C ILE A 14 -5.13 15.97 14.69
N ASP A 15 -5.70 16.90 15.45
CA ASP A 15 -6.34 18.08 14.88
C ASP A 15 -5.28 19.07 14.39
N VAL A 16 -5.28 19.34 13.08
CA VAL A 16 -4.40 20.33 12.44
C VAL A 16 -5.20 21.54 11.91
N GLY A 17 -6.43 21.71 12.38
CA GLY A 17 -7.31 22.84 12.07
C GLY A 17 -8.09 22.68 10.78
N PHE A 18 -7.42 22.39 9.66
CA PHE A 18 -8.06 22.23 8.34
C PHE A 18 -8.32 20.76 7.95
N GLY A 19 -8.01 19.82 8.85
CA GLY A 19 -8.15 18.39 8.63
C GLY A 19 -7.66 17.60 9.84
N LYS A 20 -7.55 16.28 9.68
CA LYS A 20 -7.01 15.36 10.69
C LYS A 20 -5.76 14.66 10.17
N LEU A 21 -4.66 14.81 10.91
CA LEU A 21 -3.40 14.12 10.65
C LEU A 21 -3.35 12.80 11.43
N SER A 22 -2.93 11.74 10.76
CA SER A 22 -2.67 10.44 11.36
C SER A 22 -1.29 9.94 10.93
N LEU A 23 -0.58 9.32 11.87
CA LEU A 23 0.76 8.74 11.67
C LEU A 23 0.73 7.31 12.20
N ALA A 24 1.14 6.34 11.39
CA ALA A 24 1.21 4.94 11.78
C ALA A 24 2.49 4.27 11.30
N VAL A 25 2.93 3.25 12.03
CA VAL A 25 3.95 2.31 11.59
C VAL A 25 3.39 0.91 11.77
N THR A 26 3.38 0.13 10.69
CA THR A 26 2.95 -1.27 10.71
C THR A 26 4.02 -2.17 10.11
N ARG A 27 3.91 -3.47 10.38
CA ARG A 27 4.84 -4.49 9.89
C ARG A 27 4.10 -5.61 9.18
N SER A 28 4.72 -6.08 8.11
CA SER A 28 4.43 -7.36 7.45
C SER A 28 5.72 -8.17 7.29
N SER A 29 5.63 -9.41 6.82
CA SER A 29 6.81 -10.21 6.51
C SER A 29 6.61 -11.06 5.27
N GLU A 30 7.69 -11.19 4.50
CA GLU A 30 7.80 -12.11 3.37
C GLU A 30 8.42 -13.42 3.88
N ALA A 31 7.90 -14.57 3.45
CA ALA A 31 8.31 -15.89 3.96
C ALA A 31 9.80 -16.22 3.75
N GLY A 32 10.48 -15.51 2.83
CA GLY A 32 11.90 -15.66 2.54
C GLY A 32 12.54 -14.34 2.12
N GLY A 33 13.58 -14.43 1.29
CA GLY A 33 14.18 -13.30 0.60
C GLY A 33 15.38 -12.64 1.27
N SER A 34 15.82 -13.17 2.41
CA SER A 34 17.12 -12.79 2.98
C SER A 34 18.05 -13.98 3.21
N SER A 35 19.36 -13.73 3.11
CA SER A 35 20.41 -14.72 3.36
C SER A 35 21.39 -14.21 4.42
N SER A 36 21.89 -15.11 5.27
CA SER A 36 22.87 -14.80 6.33
C SER A 36 24.32 -14.69 5.82
N PHE A 37 24.54 -14.96 4.53
CA PHE A 37 25.83 -14.83 3.86
C PHE A 37 25.63 -14.27 2.45
N ALA A 38 26.71 -13.78 1.85
CA ALA A 38 26.67 -13.34 0.46
C ALA A 38 26.54 -14.57 -0.45
N SER A 39 25.53 -14.62 -1.30
CA SER A 39 25.36 -15.67 -2.28
C SER A 39 24.93 -15.13 -3.63
N ASN A 40 25.36 -15.79 -4.69
CA ASN A 40 24.84 -15.56 -6.05
C ASN A 40 23.71 -16.54 -6.40
N ASN A 41 23.31 -17.40 -5.46
CA ASN A 41 22.30 -18.41 -5.66
C ASN A 41 21.01 -18.01 -4.93
N ILE A 42 19.92 -17.83 -5.68
CA ILE A 42 18.62 -17.41 -5.13
C ILE A 42 18.08 -18.40 -4.08
N TYR A 43 18.47 -19.68 -4.16
CA TYR A 43 18.07 -20.71 -3.20
C TYR A 43 18.63 -20.52 -1.79
N ASP A 44 19.58 -19.59 -1.58
CA ASP A 44 20.11 -19.25 -0.26
C ASP A 44 19.31 -18.14 0.44
N TYR A 45 18.36 -17.51 -0.26
CA TYR A 45 17.54 -16.39 0.24
C TYR A 45 16.20 -16.90 0.79
N THR A 46 16.27 -17.73 1.84
CA THR A 46 15.10 -18.44 2.40
C THR A 46 14.65 -17.89 3.75
N ASN A 47 15.39 -16.94 4.33
CA ASN A 47 15.06 -16.41 5.65
C ASN A 47 13.99 -15.32 5.51
N GLU A 48 12.97 -15.41 6.37
CA GLU A 48 11.89 -14.45 6.47
C GLU A 48 12.41 -13.02 6.55
N THR A 49 11.85 -12.13 5.72
CA THR A 49 12.24 -10.72 5.65
C THR A 49 11.09 -9.85 6.13
N ALA A 50 11.31 -9.15 7.24
CA ALA A 50 10.34 -8.18 7.74
C ALA A 50 10.28 -6.96 6.80
N ASN A 51 9.09 -6.41 6.62
CA ASN A 51 8.85 -5.17 5.89
C ASN A 51 8.13 -4.19 6.82
N ASP A 52 8.68 -2.99 6.96
CA ASP A 52 8.11 -1.91 7.76
C ASP A 52 7.44 -0.90 6.83
N VAL A 53 6.26 -0.42 7.21
CA VAL A 53 5.53 0.64 6.52
C VAL A 53 5.39 1.82 7.45
N PHE A 54 5.76 3.00 6.95
CA PHE A 54 5.55 4.29 7.60
C PHE A 54 4.45 5.03 6.84
N ASP A 55 3.31 5.22 7.49
CA ASP A 55 2.09 5.80 6.92
C ASP A 55 1.83 7.17 7.51
N VAL A 56 1.51 8.12 6.63
CA VAL A 56 1.08 9.47 6.97
C VAL A 56 -0.18 9.81 6.19
N ARG A 57 -1.24 10.22 6.88
CA ARG A 57 -2.51 10.60 6.26
C ARG A 57 -3.00 11.95 6.75
N LEU A 58 -3.57 12.70 5.82
CA LEU A 58 -4.26 13.95 6.10
C LEU A 58 -5.66 13.86 5.50
N ALA A 59 -6.65 13.70 6.36
CA ALA A 59 -8.04 13.45 6.01
C ALA A 59 -8.96 14.61 6.39
N GLN A 60 -10.24 14.47 6.02
CA GLN A 60 -11.32 15.41 6.37
C GLN A 60 -11.07 16.86 5.90
N MET A 61 -10.30 17.06 4.84
CA MET A 61 -10.13 18.38 4.25
C MET A 61 -11.36 18.71 3.41
N GLU A 62 -12.16 19.68 3.83
CA GLU A 62 -13.32 20.16 3.08
C GLU A 62 -12.89 21.01 1.88
N ILE A 63 -12.71 20.37 0.71
CA ILE A 63 -12.20 21.06 -0.49
C ILE A 63 -13.31 21.67 -1.36
N ASN A 64 -14.56 21.21 -1.20
CA ASN A 64 -15.75 21.76 -1.87
C ASN A 64 -17.04 21.42 -1.08
N PRO A 65 -18.19 22.05 -1.37
CA PRO A 65 -19.45 21.73 -0.68
C PRO A 65 -19.84 20.25 -0.81
N GLY A 66 -19.96 19.57 0.33
CA GLY A 66 -20.26 18.14 0.40
C GLY A 66 -19.10 17.22 -0.03
N GLY A 67 -17.91 17.77 -0.27
CA GLY A 67 -16.73 17.04 -0.73
C GLY A 67 -15.56 17.13 0.25
N THR A 68 -14.99 15.98 0.60
CA THR A 68 -13.77 15.88 1.41
C THR A 68 -12.62 15.24 0.64
N LEU A 69 -11.39 15.64 0.92
CA LEU A 69 -10.18 15.05 0.39
C LEU A 69 -9.37 14.38 1.51
N GLU A 70 -8.88 13.18 1.24
CA GLU A 70 -7.86 12.50 2.01
C GLU A 70 -6.61 12.29 1.14
N LEU A 71 -5.45 12.68 1.67
CA LEU A 71 -4.15 12.44 1.08
C LEU A 71 -3.34 11.53 1.98
N GLY A 72 -2.63 10.58 1.37
CA GLY A 72 -1.81 9.61 2.06
C GLY A 72 -0.47 9.37 1.39
N VAL A 73 0.54 9.12 2.21
CA VAL A 73 1.86 8.66 1.80
C VAL A 73 2.24 7.47 2.66
N ASP A 74 2.54 6.35 1.99
CA ASP A 74 3.14 5.18 2.60
C ASP A 74 4.57 5.02 2.07
N TYR A 75 5.54 4.91 2.96
CA TYR A 75 6.88 4.47 2.63
C TYR A 75 7.12 3.09 3.23
N GLY A 76 7.37 2.10 2.37
CA GLY A 76 7.60 0.73 2.78
C GLY A 76 9.03 0.29 2.48
N ARG A 77 9.62 -0.52 3.37
CA ARG A 77 10.95 -1.10 3.13
C ARG A 77 11.15 -2.46 3.78
N ALA A 78 11.92 -3.32 3.13
CA ALA A 78 12.52 -4.49 3.74
C ALA A 78 13.48 -4.07 4.86
N ASN A 79 13.34 -4.68 6.02
CA ASN A 79 14.13 -4.44 7.22
C ASN A 79 14.92 -5.70 7.59
N LEU A 80 16.17 -5.74 7.12
CA LEU A 80 17.06 -6.87 7.29
C LEU A 80 17.53 -7.01 8.73
N ARG A 81 17.68 -8.27 9.18
CA ARG A 81 18.47 -8.59 10.36
C ARG A 81 19.93 -8.19 10.13
N ASP A 82 20.65 -7.90 11.21
CA ASP A 82 22.07 -7.60 11.11
C ASP A 82 22.85 -8.75 10.44
N ASN A 83 23.75 -8.40 9.53
CA ASN A 83 24.51 -9.31 8.65
C ASN A 83 23.70 -10.12 7.62
N TYR A 84 22.40 -9.87 7.46
CA TYR A 84 21.60 -10.47 6.39
C TYR A 84 21.60 -9.59 5.14
N ARG A 85 21.37 -10.20 3.97
CA ARG A 85 21.39 -9.52 2.66
C ARG A 85 20.19 -9.92 1.83
N LEU A 86 19.73 -9.02 0.97
CA LEU A 86 18.77 -9.31 -0.11
C LEU A 86 19.49 -9.83 -1.35
N VAL A 87 18.73 -10.40 -2.28
CA VAL A 87 19.23 -10.76 -3.60
C VAL A 87 19.64 -9.49 -4.36
N ASP A 88 20.69 -9.57 -5.16
CA ASP A 88 21.11 -8.45 -6.00
C ASP A 88 19.97 -8.05 -6.95
N GLY A 89 19.64 -6.76 -6.98
CA GLY A 89 18.53 -6.23 -7.78
C GLY A 89 17.15 -6.26 -7.11
N ALA A 90 17.04 -6.74 -5.86
CA ALA A 90 15.82 -6.56 -5.07
C ALA A 90 15.46 -5.07 -4.94
N SER A 91 14.17 -4.76 -5.09
CA SER A 91 13.64 -3.39 -4.99
C SER A 91 13.91 -2.75 -3.64
N LYS A 92 13.88 -3.55 -2.57
CA LYS A 92 14.13 -3.20 -1.16
C LYS A 92 13.09 -2.26 -0.55
N ASP A 93 12.75 -1.16 -1.21
CA ASP A 93 11.83 -0.15 -0.72
C ASP A 93 10.94 0.40 -1.84
N GLY A 94 9.98 1.24 -1.47
CA GLY A 94 8.98 1.77 -2.38
C GLY A 94 8.03 2.74 -1.69
N TRP A 95 7.28 3.45 -2.51
CA TRP A 95 6.31 4.45 -2.08
C TRP A 95 4.92 4.09 -2.56
N LEU A 96 3.88 4.48 -1.81
CA LEU A 96 2.51 4.54 -2.29
C LEU A 96 1.94 5.91 -1.94
N PHE A 97 1.47 6.63 -2.96
CA PHE A 97 0.73 7.87 -2.81
C PHE A 97 -0.74 7.59 -3.04
N THR A 98 -1.60 8.09 -2.17
CA THR A 98 -3.06 7.97 -2.29
C THR A 98 -3.71 9.34 -2.22
N ALA A 99 -4.61 9.63 -3.15
CA ALA A 99 -5.54 10.74 -3.08
C ALA A 99 -6.96 10.20 -3.24
N GLU A 100 -7.83 10.51 -2.28
CA GLU A 100 -9.22 10.08 -2.28
C GLU A 100 -10.14 11.28 -2.04
N HIS A 101 -10.99 11.57 -3.02
CA HIS A 101 -12.08 12.54 -2.88
C HIS A 101 -13.38 11.80 -2.60
N THR A 102 -14.08 12.18 -1.54
CA THR A 102 -15.43 11.69 -1.22
C THR A 102 -16.43 12.80 -1.44
N GLN A 103 -17.40 12.61 -2.34
CA GLN A 103 -18.50 13.53 -2.59
C GLN A 103 -19.81 12.95 -2.10
N SER A 104 -20.55 13.72 -1.29
CA SER A 104 -21.94 13.41 -0.97
C SER A 104 -22.83 13.67 -2.18
N VAL A 105 -23.59 12.65 -2.60
CA VAL A 105 -24.46 12.70 -3.78
C VAL A 105 -25.61 11.72 -3.64
N LEU A 106 -26.83 12.11 -4.06
CA LEU A 106 -28.01 11.23 -4.14
C LEU A 106 -28.26 10.38 -2.87
N LYS A 107 -28.24 11.01 -1.68
CA LYS A 107 -28.40 10.36 -0.36
C LYS A 107 -27.32 9.30 -0.03
N GLY A 108 -26.25 9.21 -0.81
CA GLY A 108 -25.11 8.36 -0.57
C GLY A 108 -23.80 9.09 -0.87
N PHE A 109 -22.86 8.41 -1.53
CA PHE A 109 -21.54 8.94 -1.83
C PHE A 109 -20.98 8.45 -3.17
N ASN A 110 -20.08 9.24 -3.73
CA ASN A 110 -19.12 8.85 -4.76
C ASN A 110 -17.71 9.07 -4.20
N LYS A 111 -16.81 8.13 -4.45
CA LYS A 111 -15.40 8.20 -4.11
C LYS A 111 -14.57 8.09 -5.38
N PHE A 112 -13.75 9.11 -5.62
CA PHE A 112 -12.75 9.12 -6.69
C PHE A 112 -11.35 9.00 -6.09
N VAL A 113 -10.62 7.98 -6.51
CA VAL A 113 -9.34 7.56 -5.94
C VAL A 113 -8.28 7.52 -7.04
N VAL A 114 -7.13 8.13 -6.75
CA VAL A 114 -5.92 7.99 -7.56
C VAL A 114 -4.81 7.49 -6.66
N GLN A 115 -4.12 6.44 -7.09
CA GLN A 115 -2.96 5.90 -6.40
C GLN A 115 -1.80 5.69 -7.35
N TYR A 116 -0.59 5.99 -6.86
CA TYR A 116 0.66 5.70 -7.56
C TYR A 116 1.61 5.00 -6.60
N ALA A 117 2.01 3.77 -6.94
CA ALA A 117 3.00 3.02 -6.16
C ALA A 117 4.29 2.80 -6.95
N THR A 118 5.40 2.67 -6.23
CA THR A 118 6.71 2.34 -6.81
C THR A 118 7.27 1.07 -6.19
N ASP A 119 7.96 0.31 -7.01
CA ASP A 119 8.87 -0.77 -6.61
C ASP A 119 8.25 -1.74 -5.60
N SER A 120 8.78 -1.80 -4.36
CA SER A 120 8.33 -2.78 -3.36
C SER A 120 6.85 -2.66 -2.98
N MET A 121 6.21 -1.54 -3.27
CA MET A 121 4.81 -1.27 -2.95
C MET A 121 3.85 -1.71 -4.06
N THR A 122 4.36 -2.18 -5.20
CA THR A 122 3.54 -2.57 -6.37
C THR A 122 2.91 -3.95 -6.23
N SER A 123 3.62 -4.93 -5.66
CA SER A 123 3.19 -6.34 -5.63
C SER A 123 1.93 -6.57 -4.80
N GLN A 124 1.89 -6.03 -3.57
CA GLN A 124 0.67 -6.06 -2.76
C GLN A 124 -0.30 -4.95 -3.17
N GLY A 125 0.23 -3.78 -3.55
CA GLY A 125 -0.51 -2.72 -4.23
C GLY A 125 -1.58 -2.02 -3.38
N LYS A 126 -1.52 -2.11 -2.05
CA LYS A 126 -2.46 -1.50 -1.11
C LYS A 126 -1.78 -0.82 0.09
N GLY A 127 -0.46 -0.79 0.15
CA GLY A 127 0.29 -0.10 1.20
C GLY A 127 1.26 -0.98 2.00
N LEU A 128 1.29 -2.30 1.76
CA LEU A 128 2.35 -3.16 2.32
C LEU A 128 3.50 -3.34 1.32
N SER A 129 4.74 -3.28 1.82
CA SER A 129 5.95 -3.50 1.03
C SER A 129 6.29 -4.98 0.89
N GLN A 130 6.78 -5.36 -0.29
CA GLN A 130 7.43 -6.63 -0.59
C GLN A 130 8.81 -6.34 -1.20
N GLY A 131 9.77 -5.96 -0.35
CA GLY A 131 11.07 -5.47 -0.79
C GLY A 131 12.09 -6.56 -1.08
N SER A 132 11.81 -7.82 -0.75
CA SER A 132 12.81 -8.88 -0.86
C SER A 132 13.11 -9.33 -2.29
N GLY A 133 12.14 -9.19 -3.20
CA GLY A 133 12.25 -9.64 -4.59
C GLY A 133 12.26 -11.16 -4.76
N VAL A 134 11.96 -11.93 -3.70
CA VAL A 134 12.01 -13.39 -3.71
C VAL A 134 10.71 -13.98 -3.22
N ALA A 135 10.16 -14.92 -3.99
CA ALA A 135 9.08 -15.79 -3.55
C ALA A 135 9.66 -17.13 -3.11
N TYR A 136 9.05 -17.72 -2.08
CA TYR A 136 9.46 -18.99 -1.49
C TYR A 136 8.29 -19.96 -1.49
N VAL A 137 8.39 -21.05 -2.25
CA VAL A 137 7.33 -22.07 -2.39
C VAL A 137 7.77 -23.38 -1.74
N ASP A 138 6.83 -23.98 -1.00
CA ASP A 138 6.92 -25.31 -0.37
C ASP A 138 8.20 -25.56 0.43
N GLU A 139 8.75 -24.50 1.03
CA GLU A 139 9.99 -24.52 1.83
C GLU A 139 11.21 -25.12 1.10
N LYS A 140 11.21 -25.10 -0.24
CA LYS A 140 12.21 -25.81 -1.04
C LYS A 140 12.77 -25.01 -2.20
N PHE A 141 12.00 -24.06 -2.75
CA PHE A 141 12.41 -23.33 -3.94
C PHE A 141 12.15 -21.83 -3.83
N SER A 142 13.24 -21.08 -3.86
CA SER A 142 13.23 -19.62 -4.06
C SER A 142 13.25 -19.29 -5.55
N TYR A 143 12.49 -18.27 -5.97
CA TYR A 143 12.56 -17.71 -7.32
C TYR A 143 12.36 -16.20 -7.31
N ASP A 144 12.86 -15.55 -8.37
CA ASP A 144 12.87 -14.10 -8.52
C ASP A 144 11.47 -13.61 -8.93
N ILE A 145 10.95 -12.66 -8.16
CA ILE A 145 9.68 -11.96 -8.41
C ILE A 145 9.88 -10.45 -8.40
N ASN A 146 11.02 -10.00 -8.92
CA ASN A 146 11.41 -8.60 -8.99
C ASN A 146 10.22 -7.71 -9.35
N ASN A 147 10.01 -6.70 -8.52
CA ASN A 147 8.89 -5.77 -8.61
C ASN A 147 9.36 -4.31 -8.77
N ASN A 148 10.60 -4.08 -9.19
CA ASN A 148 11.04 -2.76 -9.63
C ASN A 148 10.14 -2.29 -10.77
N GLY A 149 9.57 -1.10 -10.63
CA GLY A 149 8.48 -0.68 -11.49
C GLY A 149 7.53 0.30 -10.82
N HIS A 150 6.33 0.44 -11.38
CA HIS A 150 5.30 1.29 -10.82
C HIS A 150 3.90 0.74 -11.04
N MET A 151 2.98 1.19 -10.18
CA MET A 151 1.55 0.95 -10.34
C MET A 151 0.82 2.28 -10.43
N LEU A 152 -0.06 2.41 -11.42
CA LEU A 152 -1.06 3.47 -11.48
C LEU A 152 -2.44 2.86 -11.27
N ARG A 153 -3.19 3.37 -10.30
CA ARG A 153 -4.60 3.00 -10.10
C ARG A 153 -5.47 4.25 -10.13
N ILE A 154 -6.53 4.20 -10.91
CA ILE A 154 -7.61 5.19 -10.95
C ILE A 154 -8.91 4.42 -10.69
N LEU A 155 -9.62 4.78 -9.64
CA LEU A 155 -10.81 4.07 -9.18
C LEU A 155 -11.91 5.08 -8.87
N ASP A 156 -13.10 4.81 -9.39
CA ASP A 156 -14.32 5.54 -9.06
C ASP A 156 -15.36 4.54 -8.57
N HIS A 157 -15.89 4.73 -7.37
CA HIS A 157 -16.90 3.84 -6.80
C HIS A 157 -17.86 4.59 -5.89
N GLY A 158 -19.06 4.05 -5.70
CA GLY A 158 -20.04 4.72 -4.86
C GLY A 158 -21.27 3.89 -4.58
N ALA A 159 -22.13 4.47 -3.75
CA ALA A 159 -23.46 3.99 -3.44
C ALA A 159 -24.41 5.19 -3.49
N ILE A 160 -25.50 5.08 -4.25
CA ILE A 160 -26.47 6.15 -4.44
C ILE A 160 -27.90 5.62 -4.37
N SER A 161 -28.82 6.45 -3.92
CA SER A 161 -30.26 6.19 -3.94
C SER A 161 -30.93 6.99 -5.05
N MET A 162 -31.65 6.31 -5.94
CA MET A 162 -32.33 6.91 -7.10
C MET A 162 -33.85 6.92 -6.88
N GLY A 163 -34.33 7.95 -6.20
CA GLY A 163 -35.73 8.06 -5.77
C GLY A 163 -35.97 7.33 -4.46
N ASP A 164 -37.11 6.66 -4.34
CA ASP A 164 -37.55 6.03 -3.09
C ASP A 164 -37.41 4.49 -3.07
N ASN A 165 -37.20 3.87 -4.24
CA ASN A 165 -37.28 2.41 -4.39
C ASN A 165 -36.04 1.77 -5.03
N TRP A 166 -34.98 2.55 -5.26
CA TRP A 166 -33.76 2.06 -5.93
C TRP A 166 -32.51 2.53 -5.22
N ASP A 167 -31.67 1.56 -4.85
CA ASP A 167 -30.29 1.78 -4.44
C ASP A 167 -29.37 1.09 -5.44
N MET A 168 -28.24 1.73 -5.74
CA MET A 168 -27.22 1.19 -6.64
C MET A 168 -25.83 1.41 -6.05
N MET A 169 -25.01 0.36 -6.12
CA MET A 169 -23.57 0.46 -5.96
C MET A 169 -22.89 0.27 -7.32
N TYR A 170 -21.78 0.95 -7.55
CA TYR A 170 -21.03 0.86 -8.79
C TYR A 170 -19.53 0.94 -8.54
N VAL A 171 -18.75 0.43 -9.48
CA VAL A 171 -17.29 0.54 -9.51
C VAL A 171 -16.80 0.61 -10.95
N GLY A 172 -15.85 1.51 -11.19
CA GLY A 172 -15.02 1.56 -12.39
C GLY A 172 -13.57 1.70 -11.95
N MET A 173 -12.68 0.85 -12.46
CA MET A 173 -11.26 0.88 -12.09
C MET A 173 -10.38 0.62 -13.30
N TYR A 174 -9.35 1.45 -13.45
CA TYR A 174 -8.16 1.19 -14.24
C TYR A 174 -6.99 0.93 -13.30
N GLN A 175 -6.29 -0.17 -13.50
CA GLN A 175 -5.06 -0.48 -12.78
C GLN A 175 -4.03 -1.01 -13.75
N ASP A 176 -2.86 -0.40 -13.72
CA ASP A 176 -1.70 -0.75 -14.53
C ASP A 176 -0.51 -0.98 -13.61
N ILE A 177 0.25 -2.05 -13.87
CA ILE A 177 1.44 -2.45 -13.12
C ILE A 177 2.51 -2.74 -14.16
N ASN A 178 3.58 -1.93 -14.17
CA ASN A 178 4.71 -2.04 -15.10
C ASN A 178 6.02 -2.25 -14.35
#